data_AF-A0A1F5VWP8-F1
#
_entry.id   AF-A0A1F5VWP8-F1
#
_cell.length_a   1.000
_cell.length_b   1.000
_cell.length_c   1.000
_cell.angle_alpha   90.00
_cell.angle_beta   90.00
_cell.angle_gamma   90.00
#
_symmetry.space_group_name_H-M   'P 1'
#
loop_
_entity.id
_entity.type
_entity.pdbx_description
1 polymer ?
#
loop_
_entity_poly.entity_id
_entity_poly.type
_entity_poly.pdbx_seq_one_letter_code
_entity_poly.pdbx_strand_id
1 'polypeptide(L)'
;MQLRLAIIFILVLFIIGCGNLLEKQKKDAASAIEALQKGDFETATQASETVLKNNKDNAYANLVHAIAGYKSTLSKLYTGISKMERLTDLSIISILKETETGLKFVADDLEKASKPKIELELCMACWQHDWNHNGRIDSNDEKLFQIELDEQGKELPANDPRRKPTFHFDEGDVMWARAFVSFQRAAINIILAYDWKALMDLFEKSLPAELKLSLTAPERIAESRKQILEGIKYAQQARMMYLKESDDDREWIPNPHQKNHPLPLPVDDELYETWQGILQDVQNLTEGKEGLSVAEIAQLGDHQWKTPPKGFINIGKMLEKPKDIVISLDTLEQTILSQSRQNEEVEAIETVLKELFGDYYVPEMKSSPILKKFLRMKAEIQRQEEPLGRKMRYLLWLN
;
A
#
# COMPACT_ATOMS: atom_id res chain seq x y z
N MET A 1 4.27 -12.12 51.28
CA MET A 1 2.92 -12.59 50.84
C MET A 1 1.98 -11.42 50.51
N GLN A 2 1.85 -10.42 51.39
CA GLN A 2 0.95 -9.26 51.17
C GLN A 2 1.32 -8.37 49.96
N LEU A 3 2.60 -8.19 49.63
CA LEU A 3 3.03 -7.43 48.45
C LEU A 3 2.64 -8.13 47.13
N ARG A 4 2.69 -9.48 47.09
CA ARG A 4 2.27 -10.26 45.90
C ARG A 4 0.75 -10.23 45.72
N LEU A 5 -0.03 -10.28 46.80
CA LEU A 5 -1.49 -10.11 46.72
C LEU A 5 -1.89 -8.69 46.29
N ALA A 6 -1.20 -7.65 46.76
CA ALA A 6 -1.47 -6.27 46.34
C ALA A 6 -1.16 -6.05 44.86
N ILE A 7 -0.06 -6.61 44.34
CA ILE A 7 0.29 -6.56 42.91
C ILE A 7 -0.75 -7.30 42.06
N ILE A 8 -1.20 -8.48 42.49
CA ILE A 8 -2.25 -9.25 41.80
C ILE A 8 -3.58 -8.48 41.81
N PHE A 9 -3.96 -7.85 42.94
CA PHE A 9 -5.20 -7.10 43.04
C PHE A 9 -5.19 -5.82 42.18
N ILE A 10 -4.05 -5.12 42.10
CA ILE A 10 -3.86 -3.98 41.19
C ILE A 10 -3.91 -4.43 39.73
N LEU A 11 -3.24 -5.53 39.36
CA LEU A 11 -3.31 -6.11 38.02
C LEU A 11 -4.75 -6.49 37.62
N VAL A 12 -5.51 -7.12 38.51
CA VAL A 12 -6.91 -7.51 38.26
C VAL A 12 -7.81 -6.27 38.11
N LEU A 13 -7.63 -5.22 38.92
CA LEU A 13 -8.38 -3.97 38.78
C LEU A 13 -8.06 -3.21 37.49
N PHE A 14 -6.79 -3.23 37.04
CA PHE A 14 -6.40 -2.63 35.75
C PHE A 14 -7.01 -3.39 34.56
N ILE A 15 -7.02 -4.72 34.60
CA ILE A 15 -7.60 -5.55 33.53
C ILE A 15 -9.12 -5.35 33.43
N ILE A 16 -9.84 -5.28 34.56
CA ILE A 16 -11.30 -5.03 34.59
C ILE A 16 -11.63 -3.59 34.16
N GLY A 17 -10.78 -2.62 34.48
CA GLY A 17 -10.96 -1.22 34.10
C GLY A 17 -10.83 -0.97 32.59
N CYS A 18 -9.88 -1.64 31.92
CA CYS A 18 -9.68 -1.52 30.48
C CYS A 18 -10.80 -2.17 29.66
N GLY A 19 -11.30 -3.35 30.05
CA GLY A 19 -12.41 -4.02 29.35
C GLY A 19 -13.70 -3.20 29.38
N ASN A 20 -14.04 -2.63 30.54
CA ASN A 20 -15.22 -1.77 30.68
C ASN A 20 -15.12 -0.45 29.87
N LEU A 21 -13.90 0.07 29.67
CA LEU A 21 -13.70 1.28 28.89
C LEU A 21 -13.91 1.02 27.39
N LEU A 22 -13.38 -0.09 26.87
CA LEU A 22 -13.48 -0.41 25.45
C LEU A 22 -14.92 -0.75 25.05
N GLU A 23 -15.64 -1.51 25.88
CA GLU A 23 -17.07 -1.78 25.68
C GLU A 23 -17.91 -0.50 25.72
N LYS A 24 -17.58 0.42 26.62
CA LYS A 24 -18.21 1.74 26.64
C LYS A 24 -17.91 2.52 25.35
N GLN A 25 -16.66 2.53 24.88
CA GLN A 25 -16.30 3.20 23.63
C GLN A 25 -17.05 2.63 22.43
N LYS A 26 -17.19 1.29 22.36
CA LYS A 26 -17.97 0.59 21.33
C LYS A 26 -19.44 1.02 21.37
N LYS A 27 -20.03 1.03 22.56
CA LYS A 27 -21.41 1.46 22.78
C LYS A 27 -21.64 2.91 22.39
N ASP A 28 -20.73 3.81 22.77
CA ASP A 28 -20.80 5.23 22.41
C ASP A 28 -20.70 5.42 20.88
N ALA A 29 -19.94 4.56 20.18
CA ALA A 29 -19.78 4.57 18.73
C ALA A 29 -20.83 3.74 17.96
N ALA A 30 -21.82 3.15 18.63
CA ALA A 30 -22.72 2.17 18.02
C ALA A 30 -23.45 2.69 16.76
N SER A 31 -23.93 3.93 16.77
CA SER A 31 -24.60 4.52 15.59
C SER A 31 -23.64 4.70 14.40
N ALA A 32 -22.37 5.00 14.66
CA ALA A 32 -21.37 5.11 13.61
C ALA A 32 -21.04 3.75 13.00
N ILE A 33 -20.92 2.72 13.85
CA ILE A 33 -20.69 1.33 13.42
C ILE A 33 -21.88 0.81 12.59
N GLU A 34 -23.11 1.06 13.03
CA GLU A 34 -24.31 0.62 12.31
C GLU A 34 -24.43 1.29 10.92
N ALA A 35 -24.10 2.57 10.83
CA ALA A 35 -24.05 3.27 9.54
C ALA A 35 -22.96 2.69 8.62
N LEU A 36 -21.77 2.42 9.16
CA LEU A 36 -20.69 1.78 8.42
C LEU A 36 -21.11 0.38 7.94
N GLN A 37 -21.78 -0.43 8.75
CA GLN A 37 -22.26 -1.76 8.36
C GLN A 37 -23.23 -1.72 7.17
N LYS A 38 -23.95 -0.62 6.98
CA LYS A 38 -24.86 -0.39 5.85
C LYS A 38 -24.16 0.16 4.60
N GLY A 39 -22.91 0.59 4.71
CA GLY A 39 -22.19 1.31 3.65
C GLY A 39 -22.60 2.79 3.54
N ASP A 40 -23.26 3.34 4.57
CA ASP A 40 -23.62 4.76 4.66
C ASP A 40 -22.46 5.56 5.26
N PHE A 41 -21.45 5.81 4.42
CA PHE A 41 -20.22 6.49 4.84
C PHE A 41 -20.44 7.93 5.29
N GLU A 42 -21.49 8.61 4.81
CA GLU A 42 -21.80 9.99 5.23
C GLU A 42 -22.33 10.00 6.66
N THR A 43 -23.34 9.17 6.96
CA THR A 43 -23.87 9.03 8.32
C THR A 43 -22.81 8.48 9.27
N ALA A 44 -21.99 7.51 8.83
CA ALA A 44 -20.89 6.98 9.63
C ALA A 44 -19.87 8.07 10.02
N THR A 45 -19.52 8.96 9.08
CA THR A 45 -18.65 10.12 9.33
C THR A 45 -19.28 11.04 10.38
N GLN A 46 -20.50 11.52 10.15
CA GLN A 46 -21.17 12.46 11.06
C GLN A 46 -21.36 11.90 12.48
N ALA A 47 -21.74 10.62 12.58
CA ALA A 47 -21.92 9.94 13.86
C ALA A 47 -20.59 9.76 14.59
N SER A 48 -19.53 9.35 13.90
CA SER A 48 -18.19 9.20 14.51
C SER A 48 -17.64 10.54 14.99
N GLU A 49 -17.75 11.63 14.20
CA GLU A 49 -17.34 12.97 14.62
C GLU A 49 -18.07 13.45 15.87
N THR A 50 -19.35 13.13 16.00
CA THR A 50 -20.16 13.48 17.18
C THR A 50 -19.60 12.82 18.44
N VAL A 51 -19.19 11.55 18.34
CA VAL A 51 -18.52 10.84 19.44
C VAL A 51 -17.15 11.45 19.73
N LEU A 52 -16.37 11.73 18.70
CA LEU A 52 -15.01 12.28 18.83
C LEU A 52 -14.97 13.70 19.41
N LYS A 53 -16.03 14.50 19.24
CA LYS A 53 -16.18 15.80 19.94
C LYS A 53 -16.18 15.65 21.46
N ASN A 54 -16.77 14.56 21.97
CA ASN A 54 -16.87 14.29 23.40
C ASN A 54 -15.71 13.44 23.94
N ASN A 55 -15.20 12.52 23.12
CA ASN A 55 -14.08 11.65 23.45
C ASN A 55 -13.19 11.44 22.22
N LYS A 56 -12.16 12.29 22.09
CA LYS A 56 -11.22 12.27 20.96
C LYS A 56 -10.43 10.95 20.82
N ASP A 57 -10.30 10.20 21.91
CA ASP A 57 -9.56 8.95 21.98
C ASP A 57 -10.47 7.71 21.91
N ASN A 58 -11.75 7.86 21.53
CA ASN A 58 -12.63 6.72 21.30
C ASN A 58 -12.12 5.90 20.10
N ALA A 59 -11.62 4.68 20.34
CA ALA A 59 -10.96 3.87 19.32
C ALA A 59 -11.93 3.44 18.21
N TYR A 60 -13.16 3.04 18.54
CA TYR A 60 -14.18 2.65 17.56
C TYR A 60 -14.63 3.82 16.69
N ALA A 61 -14.83 5.00 17.29
CA ALA A 61 -15.18 6.19 16.52
C ALA A 61 -14.05 6.62 15.59
N ASN A 62 -12.78 6.58 16.04
CA ASN A 62 -11.63 6.85 15.19
C ASN A 62 -11.51 5.81 14.06
N LEU A 63 -11.75 4.51 14.34
CA LEU A 63 -11.72 3.48 13.30
C LEU A 63 -12.79 3.71 12.22
N VAL A 64 -14.03 3.95 12.62
CA VAL A 64 -15.13 4.24 11.67
C VAL A 64 -14.83 5.50 10.87
N HIS A 65 -14.35 6.55 11.54
CA HIS A 65 -13.97 7.81 10.90
C HIS A 65 -12.83 7.62 9.89
N ALA A 66 -11.83 6.80 10.22
CA ALA A 66 -10.73 6.47 9.32
C ALA A 66 -11.23 5.71 8.07
N ILE A 67 -12.08 4.69 8.22
CA ILE A 67 -12.62 3.91 7.09
C ILE A 67 -13.46 4.80 6.16
N ALA A 68 -14.38 5.59 6.73
CA ALA A 68 -15.21 6.50 5.95
C ALA A 68 -14.39 7.62 5.30
N GLY A 69 -13.42 8.17 6.03
CA GLY A 69 -12.48 9.18 5.54
C GLY A 69 -11.61 8.67 4.41
N TYR A 70 -11.16 7.42 4.48
CA TYR A 70 -10.41 6.75 3.43
C TYR A 70 -11.22 6.63 2.14
N LYS A 71 -12.44 6.09 2.25
CA LYS A 71 -13.38 6.00 1.12
C LYS A 71 -13.64 7.37 0.51
N SER A 72 -13.92 8.38 1.33
CA SER A 72 -14.19 9.75 0.87
C SER A 72 -12.98 10.35 0.13
N THR A 73 -11.79 10.14 0.67
CA THR A 73 -10.53 10.60 0.07
C THR A 73 -10.30 9.97 -1.30
N LEU A 74 -10.44 8.64 -1.42
CA LEU A 74 -10.27 7.96 -2.71
C LEU A 74 -11.37 8.28 -3.73
N SER A 75 -12.62 8.45 -3.29
CA SER A 75 -13.72 8.86 -4.15
C SER A 75 -13.47 10.25 -4.75
N LYS A 76 -12.94 11.19 -3.97
CA LYS A 76 -12.52 12.51 -4.45
C LYS A 76 -11.35 12.43 -5.42
N LEU A 77 -10.34 11.61 -5.14
CA LEU A 77 -9.23 11.36 -6.07
C LEU A 77 -9.76 10.83 -7.41
N TYR A 78 -10.55 9.76 -7.38
CA TYR A 78 -11.11 9.13 -8.57
C TYR A 78 -11.99 10.10 -9.37
N THR A 79 -12.94 10.76 -8.70
CA THR A 79 -13.85 11.71 -9.34
C THR A 79 -13.10 12.93 -9.88
N GLY A 80 -12.07 13.37 -9.17
CA GLY A 80 -11.20 14.46 -9.59
C GLY A 80 -10.48 14.12 -10.88
N ILE A 81 -9.87 12.91 -10.96
CA ILE A 81 -9.18 12.43 -12.16
C ILE A 81 -10.17 12.15 -13.31
N SER A 82 -11.31 11.51 -13.05
CA SER A 82 -12.26 11.10 -14.10
C SER A 82 -12.98 12.28 -14.77
N LYS A 83 -13.11 13.42 -14.08
CA LYS A 83 -13.68 14.66 -14.63
C LYS A 83 -12.67 15.48 -15.44
N MET A 84 -11.40 15.10 -15.49
CA MET A 84 -10.40 15.83 -16.27
C MET A 84 -10.54 15.50 -17.75
N GLU A 85 -10.93 16.50 -18.55
CA GLU A 85 -10.87 16.41 -20.02
C GLU A 85 -9.43 16.50 -20.55
N ARG A 86 -8.54 17.16 -19.80
CA ARG A 86 -7.08 17.25 -20.06
C ARG A 86 -6.31 17.22 -18.75
N LEU A 87 -5.20 16.50 -18.73
CA LEU A 87 -4.25 16.47 -17.62
C LEU A 87 -3.50 17.81 -17.57
N THR A 88 -4.05 18.82 -16.89
CA THR A 88 -3.34 20.09 -16.66
C THR A 88 -2.72 20.08 -15.25
N ASP A 89 -1.48 20.57 -15.14
CA ASP A 89 -0.64 20.46 -13.93
C ASP A 89 -1.32 20.93 -12.64
N LEU A 90 -1.99 22.09 -12.69
CA LEU A 90 -2.58 22.67 -11.47
C LEU A 90 -3.72 21.82 -10.90
N SER A 91 -4.48 21.12 -11.74
CA SER A 91 -5.62 20.32 -11.30
C SER A 91 -5.20 19.01 -10.62
N ILE A 92 -4.27 18.25 -11.22
CA ILE A 92 -3.77 16.98 -10.67
C ILE A 92 -2.98 17.22 -9.40
N ILE A 93 -2.09 18.23 -9.39
CA ILE A 93 -1.29 18.53 -8.21
C ILE A 93 -2.18 18.99 -7.05
N SER A 94 -3.24 19.76 -7.30
CA SER A 94 -4.21 20.12 -6.26
C SER A 94 -4.91 18.88 -5.69
N ILE A 95 -5.42 18.00 -6.56
CA ILE A 95 -6.11 16.78 -6.15
C ILE A 95 -5.18 15.85 -5.35
N LEU A 96 -3.93 15.70 -5.77
CA LEU A 96 -2.94 14.91 -5.04
C LEU A 96 -2.60 15.52 -3.67
N LYS A 97 -2.53 16.85 -3.56
CA LYS A 97 -2.34 17.54 -2.26
C LYS A 97 -3.53 17.33 -1.32
N GLU A 98 -4.76 17.46 -1.85
CA GLU A 98 -5.99 17.18 -1.09
C GLU A 98 -6.06 15.71 -0.67
N THR A 99 -5.64 14.80 -1.55
CA THR A 99 -5.57 13.35 -1.26
C THR A 99 -4.54 13.06 -0.16
N GLU A 100 -3.34 13.63 -0.23
CA GLU A 100 -2.32 13.46 0.81
C GLU A 100 -2.82 13.96 2.17
N THR A 101 -3.50 15.11 2.17
CA THR A 101 -4.12 15.67 3.37
C THR A 101 -5.19 14.75 3.94
N GLY A 102 -6.08 14.22 3.09
CA GLY A 102 -7.11 13.25 3.49
C GLY A 102 -6.52 11.97 4.08
N LEU A 103 -5.52 11.39 3.40
CA LEU A 103 -4.82 10.18 3.87
C LEU A 103 -4.04 10.44 5.16
N LYS A 104 -3.50 11.65 5.36
CA LYS A 104 -2.89 12.02 6.64
C LYS A 104 -3.91 11.98 7.78
N PHE A 105 -5.11 12.52 7.59
CA PHE A 105 -6.17 12.44 8.61
C PHE A 105 -6.54 10.99 8.92
N VAL A 106 -6.68 10.15 7.88
CA VAL A 106 -6.92 8.70 8.05
C VAL A 106 -5.82 8.06 8.87
N ALA A 107 -4.55 8.35 8.58
CA ALA A 107 -3.42 7.80 9.34
C ALA A 107 -3.46 8.21 10.83
N ASP A 108 -3.79 9.47 11.12
CA ASP A 108 -3.87 10.00 12.49
C ASP A 108 -5.01 9.33 13.29
N ASP A 109 -6.11 8.95 12.64
CA ASP A 109 -7.23 8.25 13.30
C ASP A 109 -6.98 6.75 13.46
N LEU A 110 -6.39 6.10 12.45
CA LEU A 110 -5.91 4.72 12.59
C LEU A 110 -4.90 4.61 13.73
N GLU A 111 -4.10 5.64 13.99
CA GLU A 111 -3.18 5.64 15.12
C GLU A 111 -3.86 5.61 16.48
N LYS A 112 -4.98 6.31 16.62
CA LYS A 112 -5.75 6.29 17.87
C LYS A 112 -6.53 4.98 18.00
N ALA A 113 -7.02 4.45 16.87
CA ALA A 113 -7.71 3.17 16.82
C ALA A 113 -6.78 1.98 17.16
N SER A 114 -5.48 2.08 16.89
CA SER A 114 -4.52 0.97 17.09
C SER A 114 -3.97 0.84 18.53
N LYS A 115 -4.55 1.53 19.52
CA LYS A 115 -4.03 1.51 20.91
C LYS A 115 -4.69 0.42 21.79
N PRO A 116 -6.01 0.17 21.71
CA PRO A 116 -6.64 -0.95 22.38
C PRO A 116 -6.82 -2.15 21.44
N LYS A 117 -7.05 -3.34 22.01
CA LYS A 117 -7.43 -4.55 21.26
C LYS A 117 -8.86 -4.42 20.75
N ILE A 118 -9.05 -3.78 19.59
CA ILE A 118 -10.36 -3.55 19.00
C ILE A 118 -10.84 -4.79 18.22
N GLU A 119 -12.16 -4.93 18.13
CA GLU A 119 -12.80 -6.02 17.39
C GLU A 119 -14.05 -5.47 16.68
N LEU A 120 -14.06 -5.54 15.34
CA LEU A 120 -15.12 -5.01 14.49
C LEU A 120 -15.57 -6.05 13.47
N GLU A 121 -16.85 -6.39 13.48
CA GLU A 121 -17.43 -7.27 12.46
C GLU A 121 -18.04 -6.46 11.31
N LEU A 122 -17.62 -6.73 10.08
CA LEU A 122 -18.17 -6.10 8.88
C LEU A 122 -18.43 -7.12 7.76
N CYS A 123 -19.60 -7.02 7.14
CA CYS A 123 -19.87 -7.64 5.84
C CYS A 123 -19.72 -6.58 4.74
N MET A 124 -18.52 -6.46 4.16
CA MET A 124 -18.28 -5.47 3.09
C MET A 124 -19.13 -5.76 1.84
N ALA A 125 -19.37 -7.03 1.54
CA ALA A 125 -20.27 -7.47 0.46
C ALA A 125 -21.75 -7.14 0.72
N CYS A 126 -22.10 -6.70 1.93
CA CYS A 126 -23.45 -6.26 2.28
C CYS A 126 -23.62 -4.74 2.11
N TRP A 127 -22.55 -3.98 1.88
CA TRP A 127 -22.63 -2.54 1.70
C TRP A 127 -23.51 -2.16 0.50
N GLN A 128 -24.42 -1.23 0.75
CA GLN A 128 -25.31 -0.67 -0.25
C GLN A 128 -24.78 0.72 -0.61
N HIS A 129 -23.85 0.75 -1.57
CA HIS A 129 -23.17 1.98 -1.95
C HIS A 129 -23.01 2.10 -3.47
N ASP A 130 -23.26 3.29 -4.01
CA ASP A 130 -23.03 3.60 -5.42
C ASP A 130 -21.53 3.86 -5.65
N TRP A 131 -20.79 2.80 -6.00
CA TRP A 131 -19.32 2.86 -6.14
C TRP A 131 -18.90 3.55 -7.43
N ASN A 132 -19.72 3.44 -8.47
CA ASN A 132 -19.44 4.03 -9.77
C ASN A 132 -19.96 5.48 -9.90
N HIS A 133 -20.71 5.97 -8.91
CA HIS A 133 -21.25 7.32 -8.80
C HIS A 133 -22.24 7.68 -9.92
N ASN A 134 -23.01 6.71 -10.41
CA ASN A 134 -24.01 6.92 -11.47
C ASN A 134 -25.39 7.37 -10.95
N GLY A 135 -25.55 7.51 -9.63
CA GLY A 135 -26.77 7.94 -8.96
C GLY A 135 -27.72 6.81 -8.57
N ARG A 136 -27.38 5.55 -8.80
CA ARG A 136 -28.15 4.37 -8.39
C ARG A 136 -27.22 3.23 -7.98
N ILE A 137 -27.68 2.38 -7.08
CA ILE A 137 -26.98 1.13 -6.75
C ILE A 137 -27.43 0.08 -7.78
N ASP A 138 -26.49 -0.48 -8.54
CA ASP A 138 -26.77 -1.55 -9.50
C ASP A 138 -26.07 -2.87 -9.17
N SER A 139 -26.26 -3.89 -10.02
CA SER A 139 -25.72 -5.22 -9.77
C SER A 139 -24.19 -5.28 -9.73
N ASN A 140 -23.49 -4.34 -10.37
CA ASN A 140 -22.03 -4.28 -10.31
C ASN A 140 -21.58 -3.72 -8.96
N ASP A 141 -22.30 -2.73 -8.44
CA ASP A 141 -22.05 -2.17 -7.11
C ASP A 141 -22.27 -3.22 -6.01
N GLU A 142 -23.34 -4.01 -6.12
CA GLU A 142 -23.66 -5.08 -5.17
C GLU A 142 -22.67 -6.26 -5.19
N LYS A 143 -21.99 -6.46 -6.32
CA LYS A 143 -21.04 -7.57 -6.51
C LYS A 143 -19.60 -7.20 -6.20
N LEU A 144 -19.28 -5.90 -6.05
CA LEU A 144 -17.91 -5.42 -5.94
C LEU A 144 -17.05 -6.16 -4.91
N PHE A 145 -17.63 -6.46 -3.74
CA PHE A 145 -16.96 -7.18 -2.66
C PHE A 145 -17.44 -8.62 -2.47
N GLN A 146 -18.23 -9.15 -3.42
CA GLN A 146 -18.63 -10.55 -3.36
C GLN A 146 -17.48 -11.47 -3.74
N ILE A 147 -17.36 -12.58 -3.01
CA ILE A 147 -16.45 -13.66 -3.41
C ILE A 147 -17.16 -14.49 -4.48
N GLU A 148 -16.77 -14.34 -5.74
CA GLU A 148 -17.46 -15.03 -6.84
C GLU A 148 -16.83 -16.37 -7.20
N LEU A 149 -15.60 -16.63 -6.78
CA LEU A 149 -14.83 -17.84 -7.08
C LEU A 149 -14.40 -18.55 -5.80
N ASP A 150 -14.38 -19.87 -5.79
CA ASP A 150 -13.77 -20.68 -4.73
C ASP A 150 -12.24 -20.80 -4.88
N GLU A 151 -11.60 -21.52 -3.95
CA GLU A 151 -10.15 -21.74 -3.92
C GLU A 151 -9.61 -22.44 -5.16
N GLN A 152 -10.46 -23.21 -5.86
CA GLN A 152 -10.14 -23.89 -7.11
C GLN A 152 -10.41 -23.00 -8.33
N GLY A 153 -10.85 -21.76 -8.12
CA GLY A 153 -11.18 -20.81 -9.18
C GLY A 153 -12.51 -21.09 -9.86
N LYS A 154 -13.38 -21.90 -9.26
CA LYS A 154 -14.71 -22.22 -9.80
C LYS A 154 -15.75 -21.24 -9.27
N GLU A 155 -16.69 -20.86 -10.13
CA GLU A 155 -17.76 -19.94 -9.77
C GLU A 155 -18.67 -20.49 -8.66
N LEU A 156 -18.87 -19.67 -7.63
CA LEU A 156 -19.80 -19.92 -6.54
C LEU A 156 -21.24 -19.65 -6.99
N PRO A 157 -22.25 -20.45 -6.61
CA PRO A 157 -23.65 -20.11 -6.90
C PRO A 157 -24.04 -18.72 -6.38
N ALA A 158 -24.94 -18.02 -7.08
CA ALA A 158 -25.34 -16.65 -6.73
C ALA A 158 -25.94 -16.50 -5.31
N ASN A 159 -26.52 -17.57 -4.78
CA ASN A 159 -27.10 -17.64 -3.44
C ASN A 159 -26.17 -18.32 -2.40
N ASP A 160 -24.92 -18.61 -2.76
CA ASP A 160 -23.97 -19.21 -1.84
C ASP A 160 -23.61 -18.21 -0.73
N PRO A 161 -23.76 -18.56 0.56
CA PRO A 161 -23.47 -17.64 1.67
C PRO A 161 -22.01 -17.19 1.70
N ARG A 162 -21.07 -17.97 1.13
CA ARG A 162 -19.65 -17.59 1.01
C ARG A 162 -19.43 -16.37 0.13
N ARG A 163 -20.39 -16.01 -0.75
CA ARG A 163 -20.31 -14.78 -1.55
C ARG A 163 -20.37 -13.52 -0.71
N LYS A 164 -20.98 -13.56 0.49
CA LYS A 164 -21.16 -12.39 1.36
C LYS A 164 -20.64 -12.67 2.77
N PRO A 165 -19.33 -12.85 2.92
CA PRO A 165 -18.76 -13.16 4.23
C PRO A 165 -18.79 -11.93 5.14
N THR A 166 -18.98 -12.20 6.43
CA THR A 166 -18.66 -11.26 7.50
C THR A 166 -17.23 -11.54 7.92
N PHE A 167 -16.40 -10.50 8.00
CA PHE A 167 -15.04 -10.57 8.53
C PHE A 167 -15.00 -10.07 9.96
N HIS A 168 -14.16 -10.69 10.77
CA HIS A 168 -13.75 -10.18 12.07
C HIS A 168 -12.47 -9.38 11.87
N PHE A 169 -12.56 -8.06 12.06
CA PHE A 169 -11.41 -7.16 11.95
C PHE A 169 -10.84 -6.85 13.32
N ASP A 170 -9.52 -6.93 13.45
CA ASP A 170 -8.83 -6.85 14.73
C ASP A 170 -7.67 -5.82 14.77
N GLU A 171 -6.78 -5.92 15.76
CA GLU A 171 -5.63 -5.02 15.88
C GLU A 171 -4.60 -5.20 14.74
N GLY A 172 -4.39 -6.44 14.28
CA GLY A 172 -3.53 -6.77 13.16
C GLY A 172 -3.98 -6.05 11.89
N ASP A 173 -5.28 -6.01 11.65
CA ASP A 173 -5.88 -5.34 10.49
C ASP A 173 -5.76 -3.82 10.51
N VAL A 174 -5.78 -3.22 11.70
CA VAL A 174 -5.45 -1.80 11.82
C VAL A 174 -3.99 -1.55 11.46
N MET A 175 -3.07 -2.41 11.89
CA MET A 175 -1.66 -2.28 11.50
C MET A 175 -1.47 -2.48 10.00
N TRP A 176 -2.21 -3.40 9.37
CA TRP A 176 -2.25 -3.56 7.92
C TRP A 176 -2.74 -2.28 7.23
N ALA A 177 -3.87 -1.71 7.67
CA ALA A 177 -4.41 -0.48 7.11
C ALA A 177 -3.45 0.71 7.27
N ARG A 178 -2.75 0.80 8.41
CA ARG A 178 -1.70 1.80 8.63
C ARG A 178 -0.53 1.64 7.68
N ALA A 179 -0.10 0.40 7.42
CA ALA A 179 0.95 0.13 6.45
C ALA A 179 0.55 0.61 5.05
N PHE A 180 -0.66 0.26 4.62
CA PHE A 180 -1.21 0.62 3.32
C PHE A 180 -1.28 2.14 3.12
N VAL A 181 -1.88 2.86 4.08
CA VAL A 181 -1.99 4.32 4.02
C VAL A 181 -0.61 4.98 4.02
N SER A 182 0.35 4.46 4.80
CA SER A 182 1.73 4.95 4.78
C SER A 182 2.38 4.82 3.40
N PHE A 183 2.24 3.69 2.71
CA PHE A 183 2.78 3.51 1.36
C PHE A 183 2.11 4.43 0.32
N GLN A 184 0.79 4.61 0.41
CA GLN A 184 0.07 5.52 -0.49
C GLN A 184 0.50 6.97 -0.31
N ARG A 185 0.65 7.42 0.94
CA ARG A 185 1.17 8.75 1.25
C ARG A 185 2.60 8.92 0.75
N ALA A 186 3.44 7.89 0.88
CA ALA A 186 4.81 7.93 0.40
C ALA A 186 4.88 8.12 -1.13
N ALA A 187 4.05 7.38 -1.87
CA ALA A 187 3.97 7.50 -3.33
C ALA A 187 3.49 8.89 -3.76
N ILE A 188 2.43 9.41 -3.12
CA ILE A 188 1.93 10.77 -3.41
C ILE A 188 2.98 11.83 -3.11
N ASN A 189 3.70 11.72 -1.99
CA ASN A 189 4.75 12.66 -1.63
C ASN A 189 5.93 12.64 -2.61
N ILE A 190 6.29 11.47 -3.19
CA ILE A 190 7.28 11.41 -4.27
C ILE A 190 6.78 12.18 -5.49
N ILE A 191 5.54 11.95 -5.92
CA ILE A 191 4.98 12.64 -7.08
C ILE A 191 4.95 14.16 -6.85
N LEU A 192 4.48 14.59 -5.67
CA LEU A 192 4.38 16.01 -5.30
C LEU A 192 5.73 16.70 -5.07
N ALA A 193 6.85 15.96 -5.01
CA ALA A 193 8.17 16.53 -4.82
C ALA A 193 8.74 17.18 -6.09
N TYR A 194 8.27 16.77 -7.27
CA TYR A 194 8.81 17.19 -8.57
C TYR A 194 7.84 18.09 -9.33
N ASP A 195 8.39 18.99 -10.15
CA ASP A 195 7.65 19.75 -11.15
C ASP A 195 7.49 18.93 -12.43
N TRP A 196 6.24 18.73 -12.85
CA TRP A 196 5.87 17.88 -13.99
C TRP A 196 5.63 18.68 -15.28
N LYS A 197 5.76 20.02 -15.25
CA LYS A 197 5.58 20.89 -16.43
C LYS A 197 6.38 20.42 -17.64
N ALA A 198 7.65 20.06 -17.43
CA ALA A 198 8.53 19.63 -18.51
C ALA A 198 8.03 18.34 -19.19
N LEU A 199 7.41 17.41 -18.44
CA LEU A 199 6.83 16.19 -18.99
C LEU A 199 5.54 16.49 -19.77
N MET A 200 4.72 17.43 -19.31
CA MET A 200 3.49 17.81 -20.01
C MET A 200 3.76 18.61 -21.28
N ASP A 201 4.76 19.50 -21.27
CA ASP A 201 5.23 20.20 -22.45
C ASP A 201 5.67 19.24 -23.58
N LEU A 202 6.19 18.05 -23.25
CA LEU A 202 6.51 17.00 -24.24
C LEU A 202 5.29 16.48 -24.99
N PHE A 203 4.12 16.44 -24.34
CA PHE A 203 2.88 15.99 -24.98
C PHE A 203 2.26 17.07 -25.87
N GLU A 204 2.64 18.34 -25.69
CA GLU A 204 2.08 19.47 -26.45
C GLU A 204 3.03 20.06 -27.51
N LYS A 205 4.36 19.84 -27.38
CA LYS A 205 5.40 20.45 -28.22
C LYS A 205 6.37 19.40 -28.77
N SER A 206 7.33 19.84 -29.60
CA SER A 206 8.45 19.01 -30.06
C SER A 206 9.37 18.61 -28.90
N LEU A 207 10.01 17.44 -28.99
CA LEU A 207 10.98 16.95 -28.02
C LEU A 207 12.13 17.96 -27.82
N PRO A 208 12.40 18.45 -26.59
CA PRO A 208 13.59 19.23 -26.27
C PRO A 208 14.83 18.32 -26.27
N ALA A 209 16.03 18.89 -26.32
CA ALA A 209 17.27 18.13 -26.19
C ALA A 209 17.43 17.50 -24.78
N GLU A 210 16.86 18.13 -23.76
CA GLU A 210 16.92 17.70 -22.36
C GLU A 210 15.53 17.74 -21.72
N LEU A 211 15.13 16.63 -21.10
CA LEU A 211 13.97 16.57 -20.21
C LEU A 211 14.46 16.68 -18.75
N LYS A 212 14.07 17.77 -18.08
CA LYS A 212 14.41 18.02 -16.68
C LYS A 212 13.16 18.04 -15.79
N LEU A 213 13.01 17.06 -14.91
CA LEU A 213 12.04 17.09 -13.82
C LEU A 213 12.70 17.73 -12.59
N SER A 214 12.33 18.98 -12.31
CA SER A 214 12.95 19.77 -11.24
C SER A 214 12.39 19.35 -9.88
N LEU A 215 13.26 19.12 -8.91
CA LEU A 215 12.89 18.88 -7.52
C LEU A 215 12.51 20.20 -6.86
N THR A 216 11.23 20.35 -6.52
CA THR A 216 10.69 21.61 -5.97
C THR A 216 10.38 21.53 -4.47
N ALA A 217 10.17 20.32 -3.95
CA ALA A 217 9.83 20.08 -2.56
C ALA A 217 10.64 18.89 -1.99
N PRO A 218 11.97 19.05 -1.76
CA PRO A 218 12.84 18.00 -1.25
C PRO A 218 12.38 17.41 0.10
N GLU A 219 11.72 18.20 0.94
CA GLU A 219 11.14 17.76 2.20
C GLU A 219 10.09 16.66 2.02
N ARG A 220 9.39 16.63 0.87
CA ARG A 220 8.42 15.56 0.57
C ARG A 220 9.09 14.23 0.28
N ILE A 221 10.30 14.23 -0.30
CA ILE A 221 11.08 12.98 -0.44
C ILE A 221 11.51 12.47 0.94
N ALA A 222 11.95 13.36 1.83
CA ALA A 222 12.31 12.98 3.19
C ALA A 222 11.11 12.39 3.95
N GLU A 223 9.93 13.02 3.83
CA GLU A 223 8.68 12.52 4.41
C GLU A 223 8.25 11.18 3.77
N SER A 224 8.41 11.02 2.45
CA SER A 224 8.15 9.75 1.77
C SER A 224 9.06 8.63 2.28
N ARG A 225 10.37 8.89 2.45
CA ARG A 225 11.31 7.93 3.04
C ARG A 225 10.85 7.48 4.43
N LYS A 226 10.44 8.43 5.27
CA LYS A 226 9.89 8.13 6.60
C LYS A 226 8.64 7.26 6.50
N GLN A 227 7.71 7.62 5.62
CA GLN A 227 6.46 6.89 5.42
C GLN A 227 6.67 5.47 4.90
N ILE A 228 7.64 5.24 4.02
CA ILE A 228 8.01 3.88 3.57
C ILE A 228 8.48 3.03 4.76
N LEU A 229 9.38 3.57 5.59
CA LEU A 229 9.90 2.87 6.76
C LEU A 229 8.83 2.61 7.82
N GLU A 230 7.94 3.57 8.06
CA GLU A 230 6.77 3.39 8.91
C GLU A 230 5.83 2.32 8.36
N GLY A 231 5.55 2.34 7.05
CA GLY A 231 4.73 1.35 6.38
C GLY A 231 5.27 -0.07 6.55
N ILE A 232 6.57 -0.26 6.34
CA ILE A 232 7.26 -1.53 6.59
C ILE A 232 7.11 -1.96 8.06
N LYS A 233 7.32 -1.03 8.99
CA LYS A 233 7.20 -1.32 10.43
C LYS A 233 5.78 -1.74 10.80
N TYR A 234 4.74 -1.13 10.24
CA TYR A 234 3.35 -1.50 10.48
C TYR A 234 3.02 -2.86 9.84
N ALA A 235 3.47 -3.11 8.61
CA ALA A 235 3.28 -4.41 7.94
C ALA A 235 3.96 -5.56 8.71
N GLN A 236 5.15 -5.33 9.24
CA GLN A 236 5.83 -6.31 10.11
C GLN A 236 5.05 -6.56 11.41
N GLN A 237 4.47 -5.52 12.02
CA GLN A 237 3.64 -5.66 13.20
C GLN A 237 2.36 -6.46 12.92
N ALA A 238 1.64 -6.12 11.85
CA ALA A 238 0.45 -6.86 11.39
C ALA A 238 0.77 -8.35 11.22
N ARG A 239 1.81 -8.65 10.43
CA ARG A 239 2.28 -10.03 10.22
C ARG A 239 2.57 -10.77 11.52
N MET A 240 3.24 -10.11 12.48
CA MET A 240 3.55 -10.71 13.78
C MET A 240 2.31 -10.89 14.67
N MET A 241 1.25 -10.09 14.49
CA MET A 241 -0.02 -10.23 15.18
C MET A 241 -0.78 -11.44 14.64
N TYR A 242 -0.92 -11.54 13.31
CA TYR A 242 -1.57 -12.67 12.65
C TYR A 242 -0.90 -14.01 13.02
N LEU A 243 0.43 -14.08 13.03
CA LEU A 243 1.16 -15.30 13.44
C LEU A 243 0.99 -15.68 14.92
N LYS A 244 0.54 -14.76 15.78
CA LYS A 244 0.28 -15.01 17.21
C LYS A 244 -1.18 -15.34 17.49
N GLU A 245 -2.09 -14.96 16.60
CA GLU A 245 -3.50 -15.29 16.73
C GLU A 245 -3.71 -16.80 16.77
N SER A 246 -4.72 -17.19 17.54
CA SER A 246 -4.95 -18.60 17.89
C SER A 246 -6.39 -19.03 17.68
N ASP A 247 -7.31 -18.08 17.65
CA ASP A 247 -8.66 -18.28 17.15
C ASP A 247 -8.65 -18.42 15.63
N ASP A 248 -9.74 -18.93 15.08
CA ASP A 248 -9.91 -19.21 13.65
C ASP A 248 -11.34 -18.79 13.31
N ASP A 249 -11.64 -17.49 13.46
CA ASP A 249 -12.98 -16.95 13.29
C ASP A 249 -13.03 -15.78 12.31
N ARG A 250 -13.22 -16.12 11.02
CA ARG A 250 -13.57 -15.14 9.97
C ARG A 250 -12.51 -14.05 9.76
N GLU A 251 -11.24 -14.44 9.83
CA GLU A 251 -10.12 -13.51 9.69
C GLU A 251 -10.10 -12.76 8.37
N TRP A 252 -9.72 -11.49 8.41
CA TRP A 252 -9.39 -10.71 7.21
C TRP A 252 -8.13 -11.23 6.54
N ILE A 253 -7.04 -11.43 7.29
CA ILE A 253 -5.80 -12.07 6.84
C ILE A 253 -5.49 -13.22 7.80
N PRO A 254 -5.67 -14.49 7.38
CA PRO A 254 -5.36 -15.62 8.23
C PRO A 254 -3.83 -15.83 8.35
N ASN A 255 -3.44 -16.63 9.32
CA ASN A 255 -2.12 -17.22 9.48
C ASN A 255 -2.09 -18.63 8.86
N PRO A 256 -0.90 -19.23 8.69
CA PRO A 256 -0.73 -20.52 8.01
C PRO A 256 -1.46 -21.72 8.64
N HIS A 257 -1.94 -21.60 9.88
CA HIS A 257 -2.57 -22.68 10.61
C HIS A 257 -4.10 -22.53 10.70
N GLN A 258 -4.60 -21.32 10.46
CA GLN A 258 -6.03 -20.99 10.40
C GLN A 258 -6.65 -21.54 9.11
N LYS A 259 -7.85 -22.10 9.20
CA LYS A 259 -8.57 -22.74 8.09
C LYS A 259 -9.96 -22.16 7.86
N ASN A 260 -10.48 -21.40 8.80
CA ASN A 260 -11.80 -20.78 8.76
C ASN A 260 -11.67 -19.29 8.45
N HIS A 261 -11.16 -19.01 7.25
CA HIS A 261 -11.15 -17.66 6.70
C HIS A 261 -12.06 -17.58 5.47
N PRO A 262 -12.72 -16.44 5.22
CA PRO A 262 -13.71 -16.39 4.15
C PRO A 262 -13.10 -16.33 2.74
N LEU A 263 -11.83 -15.95 2.64
CA LEU A 263 -11.19 -15.69 1.35
C LEU A 263 -10.62 -16.96 0.69
N PRO A 264 -10.86 -17.18 -0.62
CA PRO A 264 -10.48 -18.39 -1.34
C PRO A 264 -9.00 -18.37 -1.76
N LEU A 265 -8.11 -17.95 -0.87
CA LEU A 265 -6.67 -17.85 -1.11
C LEU A 265 -5.96 -18.67 -0.04
N PRO A 266 -5.23 -19.76 -0.40
CA PRO A 266 -4.46 -20.49 0.59
C PRO A 266 -3.39 -19.61 1.19
N VAL A 267 -3.25 -19.69 2.50
CA VAL A 267 -2.23 -18.98 3.25
C VAL A 267 -1.40 -20.02 3.97
N ASP A 268 -0.09 -20.03 3.67
CA ASP A 268 0.86 -20.99 4.20
C ASP A 268 2.13 -20.30 4.72
N ASP A 269 3.02 -21.09 5.32
CA ASP A 269 4.27 -20.59 5.90
C ASP A 269 5.16 -19.93 4.84
N GLU A 270 5.21 -20.47 3.62
CA GLU A 270 6.02 -19.94 2.52
C GLU A 270 5.57 -18.53 2.10
N LEU A 271 4.26 -18.27 2.10
CA LEU A 271 3.69 -16.95 1.86
C LEU A 271 4.16 -15.95 2.92
N TYR A 272 4.08 -16.32 4.20
CA TYR A 272 4.50 -15.45 5.31
C TYR A 272 6.02 -15.22 5.34
N GLU A 273 6.83 -16.21 4.98
CA GLU A 273 8.28 -16.07 4.80
C GLU A 273 8.61 -15.13 3.63
N THR A 274 7.90 -15.30 2.51
CA THR A 274 8.05 -14.43 1.34
C THR A 274 7.67 -12.98 1.69
N TRP A 275 6.57 -12.77 2.40
CA TRP A 275 6.14 -11.45 2.85
C TRP A 275 7.20 -10.78 3.74
N GLN A 276 7.70 -11.48 4.76
CA GLN A 276 8.80 -10.98 5.61
C GLN A 276 10.04 -10.64 4.77
N GLY A 277 10.41 -11.52 3.85
CA GLY A 277 11.56 -11.32 2.98
C GLY A 277 11.43 -10.08 2.11
N ILE A 278 10.25 -9.80 1.54
CA ILE A 278 10.01 -8.60 0.73
C ILE A 278 10.10 -7.34 1.60
N LEU A 279 9.47 -7.34 2.78
CA LEU A 279 9.55 -6.19 3.71
C LEU A 279 10.99 -5.87 4.10
N GLN A 280 11.81 -6.90 4.36
CA GLN A 280 13.22 -6.72 4.69
C GLN A 280 14.04 -6.17 3.52
N ASP A 281 13.79 -6.66 2.30
CA ASP A 281 14.49 -6.18 1.09
C ASP A 281 14.17 -4.71 0.81
N VAL A 282 12.89 -4.33 0.88
CA VAL A 282 12.45 -2.94 0.68
C VAL A 282 13.05 -2.04 1.77
N GLN A 283 13.07 -2.48 3.03
CA GLN A 283 13.73 -1.74 4.11
C GLN A 283 15.21 -1.49 3.81
N ASN A 284 15.95 -2.53 3.40
CA ASN A 284 17.38 -2.40 3.11
C ASN A 284 17.65 -1.46 1.92
N LEU A 285 16.78 -1.46 0.90
CA LEU A 285 16.84 -0.52 -0.21
C LEU A 285 16.59 0.91 0.24
N THR A 286 15.54 1.16 1.02
CA THR A 286 15.18 2.49 1.55
C THR A 286 16.22 3.05 2.52
N GLU A 287 16.89 2.18 3.28
CA GLU A 287 17.98 2.54 4.18
C GLU A 287 19.33 2.69 3.45
N GLY A 288 19.44 2.26 2.19
CA GLY A 288 20.68 2.31 1.41
C GLY A 288 21.71 1.26 1.81
N LYS A 289 21.29 0.19 2.49
CA LYS A 289 22.12 -0.98 2.84
C LYS A 289 22.33 -1.91 1.65
N GLU A 290 21.36 -1.95 0.74
CA GLU A 290 21.36 -2.72 -0.49
C GLU A 290 20.99 -1.84 -1.68
N GLY A 291 21.39 -2.24 -2.88
CA GLY A 291 21.09 -1.55 -4.13
C GLY A 291 20.41 -2.46 -5.13
N LEU A 292 19.77 -1.86 -6.13
CA LEU A 292 19.23 -2.62 -7.26
C LEU A 292 20.35 -2.88 -8.27
N SER A 293 20.69 -4.14 -8.50
CA SER A 293 21.66 -4.48 -9.56
C SER A 293 21.10 -4.13 -10.93
N VAL A 294 21.83 -3.29 -11.66
CA VAL A 294 21.44 -2.94 -13.03
C VAL A 294 21.48 -4.17 -13.94
N ALA A 295 22.43 -5.08 -13.69
CA ALA A 295 22.51 -6.34 -14.42
C ALA A 295 21.25 -7.20 -14.23
N GLU A 296 20.74 -7.29 -13.00
CA GLU A 296 19.52 -8.04 -12.70
C GLU A 296 18.27 -7.33 -13.25
N ILE A 297 18.21 -5.99 -13.20
CA ILE A 297 17.15 -5.21 -13.86
C ILE A 297 17.13 -5.47 -15.36
N ALA A 298 18.29 -5.49 -16.02
CA ALA A 298 18.39 -5.72 -17.45
C ALA A 298 17.78 -7.07 -17.86
N GLN A 299 17.89 -8.10 -17.00
CA GLN A 299 17.31 -9.43 -17.23
C GLN A 299 15.80 -9.51 -16.95
N LEU A 300 15.20 -8.50 -16.30
CA LEU A 300 13.74 -8.43 -16.14
C LEU A 300 13.04 -8.08 -17.46
N GLY A 301 13.75 -7.46 -18.41
CA GLY A 301 13.23 -7.19 -19.75
C GLY A 301 12.99 -8.47 -20.55
N ASP A 302 12.43 -8.31 -21.76
CA ASP A 302 12.27 -9.43 -22.68
C ASP A 302 13.56 -9.78 -23.42
N HIS A 303 14.50 -8.82 -23.48
CA HIS A 303 15.83 -9.04 -24.01
C HIS A 303 16.72 -9.77 -23.00
N GLN A 304 17.31 -10.90 -23.41
CA GLN A 304 18.27 -11.66 -22.60
C GLN A 304 19.69 -11.18 -22.88
N TRP A 305 20.22 -10.36 -21.99
CA TRP A 305 21.55 -9.77 -22.13
C TRP A 305 22.64 -10.82 -21.91
N LYS A 306 23.51 -11.03 -22.91
CA LYS A 306 24.72 -11.88 -22.74
C LYS A 306 25.75 -11.23 -21.82
N THR A 307 25.91 -9.92 -21.96
CA THR A 307 26.81 -9.10 -21.15
C THR A 307 26.00 -7.90 -20.66
N PRO A 308 25.28 -8.01 -19.53
CA PRO A 308 24.45 -6.92 -19.05
C PRO A 308 25.30 -5.76 -18.47
N PRO A 309 24.78 -4.52 -18.48
CA PRO A 309 25.41 -3.39 -17.79
C PRO A 309 25.59 -3.68 -16.30
N LYS A 310 26.70 -3.20 -15.74
CA LYS A 310 27.11 -3.49 -14.35
C LYS A 310 26.65 -2.38 -13.39
N GLY A 311 27.02 -2.50 -12.12
CA GLY A 311 26.74 -1.49 -11.10
C GLY A 311 25.36 -1.61 -10.46
N PHE A 312 25.06 -0.64 -9.60
CA PHE A 312 23.89 -0.65 -8.72
C PHE A 312 23.24 0.72 -8.63
N ILE A 313 21.92 0.76 -8.50
CA ILE A 313 21.17 1.98 -8.16
C ILE A 313 20.95 2.02 -6.65
N ASN A 314 21.49 3.04 -5.99
CA ASN A 314 21.36 3.26 -4.56
C ASN A 314 20.11 4.09 -4.23
N ILE A 315 18.97 3.39 -4.08
CA ILE A 315 17.68 3.99 -3.77
C ILE A 315 17.70 4.76 -2.44
N GLY A 316 18.35 4.23 -1.40
CA GLY A 316 18.45 4.90 -0.11
C GLY A 316 19.13 6.27 -0.21
N LYS A 317 20.19 6.37 -1.03
CA LYS A 317 20.87 7.66 -1.29
C LYS A 317 20.00 8.61 -2.12
N MET A 318 19.21 8.10 -3.08
CA MET A 318 18.24 8.90 -3.82
C MET A 318 17.19 9.52 -2.88
N LEU A 319 16.71 8.75 -1.90
CA LEU A 319 15.75 9.22 -0.90
C LEU A 319 16.38 10.14 0.16
N GLU A 320 17.66 9.95 0.49
CA GLU A 320 18.36 10.80 1.46
C GLU A 320 18.77 12.15 0.90
N LYS A 321 19.24 12.17 -0.35
CA LYS A 321 19.75 13.36 -1.01
C LYS A 321 19.10 13.46 -2.39
N PRO A 322 17.81 13.76 -2.51
CA PRO A 322 17.14 13.88 -3.81
C PRO A 322 17.74 15.01 -4.65
N LYS A 323 17.66 14.86 -5.98
CA LYS A 323 18.12 15.84 -6.97
C LYS A 323 17.13 15.90 -8.14
N ASP A 324 17.33 16.87 -9.04
CA ASP A 324 16.62 16.94 -10.32
C ASP A 324 16.85 15.65 -11.15
N ILE A 325 15.78 15.15 -11.77
CA ILE A 325 15.91 14.04 -12.73
C ILE A 325 16.13 14.67 -14.10
N VAL A 326 17.30 14.41 -14.68
CA VAL A 326 17.70 14.96 -15.98
C VAL A 326 17.90 13.80 -16.96
N ILE A 327 17.19 13.84 -18.08
CA ILE A 327 17.29 12.87 -19.16
C ILE A 327 17.72 13.63 -20.43
N SER A 328 18.91 13.34 -20.93
CA SER A 328 19.37 13.80 -22.24
C SER A 328 18.72 12.96 -23.34
N LEU A 329 17.81 13.56 -24.11
CA LEU A 329 17.12 12.86 -25.20
C LEU A 329 18.06 12.58 -26.37
N ASP A 330 19.04 13.46 -26.61
CA ASP A 330 20.08 13.25 -27.62
C ASP A 330 20.95 12.03 -27.29
N THR A 331 21.36 11.87 -26.02
CA THR A 331 22.14 10.70 -25.56
C THR A 331 21.30 9.42 -25.71
N LEU A 332 20.00 9.49 -25.37
CA LEU A 332 19.08 8.37 -25.49
C LEU A 332 18.87 7.96 -26.97
N GLU A 333 18.69 8.92 -27.87
CA GLU A 333 18.54 8.69 -29.31
C GLU A 333 19.81 8.08 -29.90
N GLN A 334 21.00 8.61 -29.57
CA GLN A 334 22.27 8.03 -30.01
C GLN A 334 22.47 6.60 -29.50
N THR A 335 22.01 6.30 -28.28
CA THR A 335 22.06 4.94 -27.71
C THR A 335 21.11 3.99 -28.45
N ILE A 336 19.91 4.44 -28.81
CA ILE A 336 18.94 3.65 -29.59
C ILE A 336 19.44 3.42 -31.02
N LEU A 337 20.05 4.43 -31.65
CA LEU A 337 20.54 4.35 -33.02
C LEU A 337 21.84 3.55 -33.17
N SER A 338 22.64 3.41 -32.11
CA SER A 338 23.92 2.68 -32.10
C SER A 338 23.80 1.16 -31.88
N GLN A 339 22.59 0.58 -32.00
CA GLN A 339 22.28 -0.86 -31.85
C GLN A 339 23.01 -1.83 -32.81
N SER A 340 24.11 -1.42 -33.45
CA SER A 340 24.83 -2.22 -34.45
C SER A 340 25.84 -3.22 -33.86
N ARG A 341 26.27 -3.10 -32.59
CA ARG A 341 27.25 -4.00 -31.95
C ARG A 341 27.04 -4.14 -30.42
N GLN A 342 26.99 -5.38 -29.93
CA GLN A 342 26.66 -5.70 -28.52
C GLN A 342 27.58 -5.06 -27.45
N ASN A 343 28.87 -4.83 -27.72
CA ASN A 343 29.77 -4.24 -26.72
C ASN A 343 29.64 -2.71 -26.65
N GLU A 344 29.33 -2.05 -27.78
CA GLU A 344 29.10 -0.60 -27.85
C GLU A 344 27.76 -0.24 -27.16
N GLU A 345 26.78 -1.15 -27.21
CA GLU A 345 25.48 -1.01 -26.55
C GLU A 345 25.57 -0.94 -25.01
N VAL A 346 26.42 -1.76 -24.39
CA VAL A 346 26.58 -1.79 -22.93
C VAL A 346 27.23 -0.51 -22.41
N GLU A 347 28.29 -0.03 -23.08
CA GLU A 347 28.99 1.20 -22.71
C GLU A 347 28.08 2.43 -22.86
N ALA A 348 27.26 2.47 -23.92
CA ALA A 348 26.27 3.52 -24.12
C ALA A 348 25.22 3.54 -23.01
N ILE A 349 24.67 2.37 -22.64
CA ILE A 349 23.70 2.26 -21.54
C ILE A 349 24.32 2.65 -20.20
N GLU A 350 25.53 2.20 -19.89
CA GLU A 350 26.21 2.62 -18.65
C GLU A 350 26.47 4.12 -18.62
N THR A 351 26.70 4.75 -19.77
CA THR A 351 26.81 6.22 -19.88
C THR A 351 25.47 6.89 -19.57
N VAL A 352 24.37 6.43 -20.16
CA VAL A 352 23.02 6.95 -19.86
C VAL A 352 22.68 6.79 -18.38
N LEU A 353 23.01 5.64 -17.78
CA LEU A 353 22.78 5.38 -16.35
C LEU A 353 23.60 6.31 -15.46
N LYS A 354 24.87 6.57 -15.81
CA LYS A 354 25.73 7.54 -15.10
C LYS A 354 25.17 8.95 -15.21
N GLU A 355 24.67 9.36 -16.37
CA GLU A 355 24.06 10.69 -16.55
C GLU A 355 22.78 10.82 -15.70
N LEU A 356 21.87 9.85 -15.82
CA LEU A 356 20.58 9.88 -15.14
C LEU A 356 20.73 9.81 -13.60
N PHE A 357 21.47 8.82 -13.11
CA PHE A 357 21.57 8.54 -11.68
C PHE A 357 22.77 9.23 -11.02
N GLY A 358 23.81 9.62 -11.76
CA GLY A 358 25.02 10.25 -11.23
C GLY A 358 25.59 9.47 -10.06
N ASP A 359 25.83 10.17 -8.94
CA ASP A 359 26.34 9.59 -7.69
C ASP A 359 25.45 8.52 -7.02
N TYR A 360 24.25 8.25 -7.54
CA TYR A 360 23.41 7.13 -7.07
C TYR A 360 23.66 5.84 -7.84
N TYR A 361 24.26 5.92 -9.03
CA TYR A 361 24.74 4.74 -9.75
C TYR A 361 26.16 4.42 -9.30
N VAL A 362 26.30 3.37 -8.50
CA VAL A 362 27.54 3.00 -7.83
C VAL A 362 28.12 1.71 -8.42
N PRO A 363 29.46 1.60 -8.52
CA PRO A 363 30.09 0.42 -9.12
C PRO A 363 29.91 -0.83 -8.25
N GLU A 364 29.90 -0.67 -6.92
CA GLU A 364 29.83 -1.78 -5.97
C GLU A 364 28.81 -1.49 -4.86
N MET A 365 27.94 -2.46 -4.59
CA MET A 365 26.98 -2.47 -3.50
C MET A 365 26.51 -3.91 -3.27
N LYS A 366 25.96 -4.22 -2.09
CA LYS A 366 25.25 -5.48 -1.90
C LYS A 366 23.96 -5.47 -2.73
N SER A 367 23.77 -6.47 -3.60
CA SER A 367 22.52 -6.58 -4.38
C SER A 367 21.35 -6.94 -3.47
N SER A 368 20.22 -6.27 -3.67
CA SER A 368 18.97 -6.66 -3.03
C SER A 368 18.42 -7.96 -3.64
N PRO A 369 17.96 -8.93 -2.83
CA PRO A 369 17.33 -10.16 -3.33
C PRO A 369 15.99 -9.93 -4.05
N ILE A 370 15.39 -8.74 -3.96
CA ILE A 370 14.03 -8.47 -4.44
C ILE A 370 13.89 -8.73 -5.95
N LEU A 371 14.91 -8.38 -6.73
CA LEU A 371 14.88 -8.57 -8.19
C LEU A 371 14.87 -10.06 -8.56
N LYS A 372 15.58 -10.90 -7.80
CA LYS A 372 15.56 -12.36 -7.98
C LYS A 372 14.18 -12.94 -7.66
N LYS A 373 13.51 -12.41 -6.62
CA LYS A 373 12.14 -12.80 -6.28
C LYS A 373 11.17 -12.43 -7.40
N PHE A 374 11.28 -11.23 -7.97
CA PHE A 374 10.47 -10.83 -9.14
C PHE A 374 10.78 -11.64 -10.40
N LEU A 375 12.04 -11.96 -10.67
CA LEU A 375 12.43 -12.85 -11.78
C LEU A 375 11.83 -14.24 -11.60
N ARG A 376 11.87 -14.79 -10.38
CA ARG A 376 11.21 -16.06 -10.04
C ARG A 376 9.71 -15.99 -10.31
N MET A 377 9.04 -14.95 -9.82
CA MET A 377 7.60 -14.73 -10.06
C MET A 377 7.25 -14.60 -11.55
N LYS A 378 8.05 -13.83 -12.32
CA LYS A 378 7.89 -13.71 -13.78
C LYS A 378 7.99 -15.09 -14.45
N ALA A 379 8.98 -15.89 -14.07
CA ALA A 379 9.20 -17.22 -14.64
C ALA A 379 8.09 -18.21 -14.30
N GLU A 380 7.53 -18.16 -13.08
CA GLU A 380 6.37 -18.98 -12.66
C GLU A 380 5.11 -18.62 -13.46
N ILE A 381 4.86 -17.32 -13.66
CA ILE A 381 3.74 -16.83 -14.49
C ILE A 381 3.90 -17.30 -15.95
N GLN A 382 5.12 -17.15 -16.51
CA GLN A 382 5.41 -17.55 -17.88
C GLN A 382 5.27 -19.07 -18.09
N ARG A 383 5.62 -19.87 -17.08
CA ARG A 383 5.44 -21.33 -17.08
C ARG A 383 4.02 -21.78 -16.77
N GLN A 384 3.10 -20.84 -16.50
CA GLN A 384 1.72 -21.10 -16.08
C GLN A 384 1.61 -21.97 -14.82
N GLU A 385 2.67 -21.97 -13.99
CA GLU A 385 2.67 -22.65 -12.68
C GLU A 385 1.71 -21.93 -11.72
N GLU A 386 1.66 -20.60 -11.82
CA GLU A 386 0.67 -19.77 -11.14
C GLU A 386 0.17 -18.61 -12.03
N PRO A 387 -1.15 -18.39 -12.12
CA PRO A 387 -1.68 -17.29 -12.92
C PRO A 387 -1.40 -15.93 -12.27
N LEU A 388 -1.10 -14.92 -13.09
CA LEU A 388 -0.89 -13.53 -12.65
C LEU A 388 -2.03 -13.02 -11.77
N GLY A 389 -3.28 -13.33 -12.14
CA GLY A 389 -4.46 -12.92 -11.38
C GLY A 389 -4.52 -13.51 -9.96
N ARG A 390 -3.89 -14.67 -9.71
CA ARG A 390 -3.76 -15.22 -8.35
C ARG A 390 -2.68 -14.48 -7.56
N LYS A 391 -1.50 -14.22 -8.16
CA LYS A 391 -0.42 -13.44 -7.52
C LYS A 391 -0.83 -11.99 -7.21
N MET A 392 -1.57 -11.33 -8.10
CA MET A 392 -2.08 -9.97 -7.88
C MET A 392 -3.11 -9.91 -6.75
N ARG A 393 -3.92 -10.96 -6.57
CA ARG A 393 -4.87 -11.05 -5.45
C ARG A 393 -4.13 -11.07 -4.10
N TYR A 394 -3.04 -11.83 -3.97
CA TYR A 394 -2.21 -11.77 -2.76
C TYR A 394 -1.57 -10.39 -2.54
N LEU A 395 -1.09 -9.75 -3.61
CA LEU A 395 -0.46 -8.44 -3.53
C LEU A 395 -1.41 -7.34 -3.04
N LEU A 396 -2.65 -7.36 -3.51
CA LEU A 396 -3.73 -6.42 -3.14
C LEU A 396 -4.44 -6.77 -1.83
N TRP A 397 -4.29 -8.00 -1.34
CA TRP A 397 -4.90 -8.44 -0.10
C TRP A 397 -3.95 -8.32 1.09
N LEU A 398 -2.66 -8.65 0.89
CA LEU A 398 -1.62 -8.52 1.92
C LEU A 398 -1.06 -7.10 2.04
N ASN A 399 -1.28 -6.25 1.04
CA ASN A 399 -0.84 -4.84 0.99
C ASN A 399 -1.83 -4.03 0.17
#